data_AF-A0A926HN55-F1
#
_entry.id   AF-A0A926HN55-F1
#
_cell.length_a   1.000
_cell.length_b   1.000
_cell.length_c   1.000
_cell.angle_alpha   90.00
_cell.angle_beta   90.00
_cell.angle_gamma   90.00
#
_symmetry.space_group_name_H-M   'P 1'
#
loop_
_entity.id
_entity.type
_entity.pdbx_description
1 polymer ?
#
loop_
_entity_poly.entity_id
_entity_poly.type
_entity_poly.pdbx_seq_one_letter_code
_entity_poly.pdbx_strand_id
1 'polypeptide(L)'
;MNAAQRRQAIMRCLNREPDAITASALAATFSVSRQVIVQDIAILRAGGADILATPAGYIVPRASFLKRPRRVICCKHEREEQMVEELMTIVRLGGCAVDVTVEHPVYGEFKAMLMVGTERDVRRFIARLRENGAGPLSAITGGLHLHMIEADSEEALDKIVAALAKAGILQMQGEEQ
;
A
#
# COMPACT_ATOMS: atom_id res chain seq x y z
N MET A 1 -18.33 11.84 23.52
CA MET A 1 -18.18 12.33 22.14
C MET A 1 -19.16 11.58 21.25
N ASN A 2 -19.94 12.25 20.40
CA ASN A 2 -20.85 11.56 19.47
C ASN A 2 -20.12 11.11 18.18
N ALA A 3 -20.77 10.28 17.37
CA ALA A 3 -20.15 9.69 16.18
C ALA A 3 -19.72 10.74 15.12
N ALA A 4 -20.53 11.79 14.91
CA ALA A 4 -20.21 12.86 13.96
C ALA A 4 -18.98 13.68 14.41
N GLN A 5 -18.94 14.05 15.69
CA GLN A 5 -17.79 14.74 16.29
C GLN A 5 -16.52 13.89 16.19
N ARG A 6 -16.63 12.58 16.44
CA ARG A 6 -15.51 11.65 16.34
C ARG A 6 -14.97 11.56 14.91
N ARG A 7 -15.83 11.43 13.90
CA ARG A 7 -15.41 11.45 12.48
C ARG A 7 -14.67 12.74 12.10
N GLN A 8 -15.15 13.90 12.55
CA GLN A 8 -14.43 15.16 12.34
C GLN A 8 -13.06 15.18 13.04
N ALA A 9 -12.96 14.61 14.25
CA ALA A 9 -11.70 14.53 14.96
C ALA A 9 -10.72 13.55 14.30
N ILE A 10 -11.20 12.40 13.81
CA ILE A 10 -10.41 11.44 13.01
C ILE A 10 -9.81 12.15 11.79
N MET A 11 -10.62 12.88 11.03
CA MET A 11 -10.12 13.64 9.87
C MET A 11 -9.06 14.67 10.26
N ARG A 12 -9.22 15.38 11.38
CA ARG A 12 -8.21 16.32 11.87
C ARG A 12 -6.90 15.63 12.25
N CYS A 13 -6.95 14.44 12.84
CA CYS A 13 -5.75 13.65 13.13
C CYS A 13 -5.05 13.23 11.84
N LEU A 14 -5.79 12.64 10.90
CA LEU A 14 -5.23 12.16 9.63
C LEU A 14 -4.65 13.30 8.77
N ASN A 15 -5.25 14.49 8.80
CA ASN A 15 -4.74 15.64 8.07
C ASN A 15 -3.50 16.28 8.72
N ARG A 16 -3.29 16.10 10.03
CA ARG A 16 -2.12 16.66 10.73
C ARG A 16 -0.90 15.76 10.62
N GLU A 17 -1.08 14.45 10.79
CA GLU A 17 0.02 13.50 10.71
C GLU A 17 0.47 13.27 9.27
N PRO A 18 1.78 13.32 8.98
CA PRO A 18 2.30 12.96 7.67
C PRO A 18 2.33 11.43 7.45
N ASP A 19 2.41 10.66 8.53
CA ASP A 19 2.52 9.20 8.51
C ASP A 19 1.15 8.52 8.71
N ALA A 20 1.04 7.27 8.24
CA ALA A 20 -0.19 6.48 8.39
C ALA A 20 -0.52 6.14 9.85
N ILE A 21 -1.79 6.29 10.26
CA ILE A 21 -2.27 6.01 11.62
C ILE A 21 -3.09 4.72 11.65
N THR A 22 -2.74 3.76 12.50
CA THR A 22 -3.49 2.49 12.58
C THR A 22 -4.89 2.65 13.15
N ALA A 23 -5.82 1.78 12.73
CA ALA A 23 -7.17 1.71 13.30
C ALA A 23 -7.16 1.49 14.82
N SER A 24 -6.21 0.67 15.32
CA SER A 24 -6.07 0.39 16.76
C SER A 24 -5.58 1.61 17.54
N ALA A 25 -4.69 2.42 16.97
CA ALA A 25 -4.25 3.68 17.59
C ALA A 25 -5.41 4.69 17.69
N LEU A 26 -6.15 4.89 16.59
CA LEU A 26 -7.35 5.75 16.61
C LEU A 26 -8.40 5.23 17.61
N ALA A 27 -8.60 3.91 17.68
CA ALA A 27 -9.52 3.27 18.60
C ALA A 27 -9.15 3.58 20.06
N ALA A 28 -7.87 3.46 20.42
CA ALA A 28 -7.36 3.82 21.74
C ALA A 28 -7.55 5.32 22.04
N THR A 29 -7.18 6.20 21.10
CA THR A 29 -7.31 7.67 21.26
C THR A 29 -8.75 8.10 21.51
N PHE A 30 -9.73 7.50 20.83
CA PHE A 30 -11.15 7.87 20.96
C PHE A 30 -11.93 6.95 21.91
N SER A 31 -11.26 6.00 22.58
CA SER A 31 -11.85 5.03 23.50
C SER A 31 -13.03 4.26 22.91
N VAL A 32 -12.86 3.76 21.68
CA VAL A 32 -13.84 2.93 20.96
C VAL A 32 -13.18 1.64 20.48
N SER A 33 -13.97 0.69 19.96
CA SER A 33 -13.41 -0.51 19.34
C SER A 33 -12.81 -0.21 17.96
N ARG A 34 -11.89 -1.06 17.51
CA ARG A 34 -11.36 -1.01 16.13
C ARG A 34 -12.49 -1.06 15.09
N GLN A 35 -13.53 -1.84 15.33
CA GLN A 35 -14.66 -1.96 14.41
C GLN A 35 -15.43 -0.65 14.24
N VAL A 36 -15.57 0.14 15.30
CA VAL A 36 -16.19 1.47 15.22
C VAL A 36 -15.35 2.41 14.36
N ILE A 37 -14.01 2.37 14.47
CA ILE A 37 -13.12 3.17 13.61
C ILE A 37 -13.26 2.73 12.15
N VAL A 38 -13.28 1.44 11.86
CA VAL A 38 -13.47 0.91 10.50
C VAL A 38 -14.77 1.45 9.88
N GLN A 39 -15.87 1.42 10.64
CA GLN A 39 -17.17 1.96 10.20
C GLN A 39 -17.13 3.48 9.99
N ASP A 40 -16.49 4.23 10.90
CA ASP A 40 -16.37 5.69 10.77
C ASP A 40 -15.55 6.10 9.54
N ILE A 41 -14.46 5.38 9.23
CA ILE A 41 -13.67 5.60 8.02
C ILE A 41 -14.49 5.25 6.77
N ALA A 42 -15.27 4.17 6.79
CA ALA A 42 -16.13 3.82 5.67
C ALA A 42 -17.16 4.93 5.37
N ILE A 43 -17.78 5.52 6.40
CA ILE A 43 -18.70 6.65 6.26
C ILE A 43 -17.98 7.89 5.72
N LEU A 44 -16.77 8.19 6.22
CA LEU A 44 -15.98 9.32 5.73
C LEU A 44 -15.63 9.17 4.25
N ARG A 45 -15.21 7.97 3.82
CA ARG A 45 -14.93 7.67 2.40
C ARG A 45 -16.17 7.79 1.53
N ALA A 46 -17.32 7.27 1.99
CA ALA A 46 -18.59 7.44 1.30
C ALA A 46 -19.01 8.91 1.17
N GLY A 47 -18.58 9.76 2.11
CA GLY A 47 -18.76 11.22 2.06
C GLY A 47 -17.72 11.96 1.21
N GLY A 48 -16.86 11.26 0.45
CA GLY A 48 -15.88 11.85 -0.46
C GLY A 48 -14.52 12.17 0.16
N ALA A 49 -14.24 11.74 1.39
CA ALA A 49 -12.90 11.90 1.96
C ALA A 49 -11.91 10.94 1.30
N ASP A 50 -10.80 11.49 0.80
CA ASP A 50 -9.72 10.71 0.21
C ASP A 50 -8.84 10.08 1.29
N ILE A 51 -9.35 9.02 1.91
CA ILE A 51 -8.65 8.24 2.93
C ILE A 51 -8.21 6.92 2.33
N LEU A 52 -6.90 6.72 2.23
CA LEU A 52 -6.31 5.46 1.83
C LEU A 52 -6.16 4.54 3.05
N ALA A 53 -6.53 3.28 2.88
CA ALA A 53 -6.25 2.22 3.84
C ALA A 53 -5.04 1.43 3.34
N THR A 54 -3.96 1.42 4.12
CA THR A 54 -2.73 0.68 3.82
C THR A 54 -2.43 -0.32 4.94
N PRO A 55 -1.57 -1.31 4.71
CA PRO A 55 -1.03 -2.15 5.76
C PRO A 55 -0.32 -1.39 6.87
N ALA A 56 0.07 -0.12 6.71
CA ALA A 56 0.65 0.69 7.79
C ALA A 56 -0.43 1.41 8.62
N GLY A 57 -1.58 1.73 8.03
CA GLY A 57 -2.68 2.44 8.68
C GLY A 57 -3.53 3.22 7.68
N TYR A 58 -4.32 4.17 8.17
CA TYR A 58 -5.04 5.14 7.34
C TYR A 58 -4.18 6.38 7.10
N ILE A 59 -4.21 6.89 5.88
CA ILE A 59 -3.50 8.12 5.49
C ILE A 59 -4.39 8.94 4.54
N VAL A 60 -4.31 10.27 4.65
CA VAL A 60 -4.89 11.18 3.67
C VAL A 60 -3.76 11.66 2.76
N PRO A 61 -3.77 11.32 1.46
CA PRO A 61 -2.77 11.80 0.51
C PRO A 61 -2.77 13.32 0.49
N ARG A 62 -1.63 13.95 0.77
CA ARG A 62 -1.47 15.38 0.54
C ARG A 62 -1.16 15.56 -0.95
N ALA A 63 -2.00 16.32 -1.66
CA ALA A 63 -1.85 16.65 -3.09
C ALA A 63 -0.52 17.34 -3.47
N SER A 64 0.38 17.56 -2.50
CA SER A 64 1.63 18.29 -2.61
C SER A 64 2.88 17.42 -2.78
N PHE A 65 2.78 16.09 -2.89
CA PHE A 65 3.89 15.32 -3.45
C PHE A 65 3.89 15.58 -4.97
N LEU A 66 4.72 16.54 -5.37
CA LEU A 66 5.13 16.83 -6.74
C LEU A 66 5.06 15.56 -7.59
N LYS A 67 4.47 15.66 -8.80
CA LYS A 67 4.31 14.59 -9.81
C LYS A 67 5.57 13.72 -9.92
N ARG A 68 5.73 12.77 -9.00
CA ARG A 68 6.80 11.81 -9.02
C ARG A 68 6.48 10.84 -10.15
N PRO A 69 7.47 10.48 -10.99
CA PRO A 69 7.23 9.52 -12.04
C PRO A 69 6.74 8.20 -11.45
N ARG A 70 5.79 7.58 -12.15
CA ARG A 70 5.17 6.32 -11.79
C ARG A 70 5.27 5.34 -12.94
N ARG A 71 5.38 4.06 -12.61
CA ARG A 71 5.41 2.98 -13.60
C ARG A 71 4.72 1.75 -13.07
N VAL A 72 3.91 1.13 -13.92
CA VAL A 72 3.29 -0.16 -13.62
C VAL A 72 4.21 -1.27 -14.09
N ILE A 73 4.51 -2.19 -13.18
CA ILE A 73 5.32 -3.38 -13.48
C ILE A 73 4.51 -4.63 -13.21
N CYS A 74 4.72 -5.65 -14.04
CA CYS A 74 4.14 -6.98 -13.86
C CYS A 74 5.19 -7.93 -13.30
N CYS A 75 4.92 -8.47 -12.13
CA CYS A 75 5.79 -9.35 -11.38
C CYS A 75 5.17 -10.72 -11.22
N LYS A 76 6.02 -11.76 -11.08
CA LYS A 76 5.57 -13.10 -10.75
C LYS A 76 6.50 -13.78 -9.75
N HIS A 77 5.97 -14.10 -8.58
CA HIS A 77 6.64 -14.96 -7.59
C HIS A 77 5.63 -15.62 -6.66
N GLU A 78 5.97 -16.80 -6.14
CA GLU A 78 5.10 -17.56 -5.22
C GLU A 78 5.70 -17.69 -3.81
N ARG A 79 7.01 -17.45 -3.67
CA ARG A 79 7.72 -17.65 -2.41
C ARG A 79 7.86 -16.33 -1.66
N GLU A 80 7.64 -16.35 -0.35
CA GLU A 80 7.71 -15.17 0.50
C GLU A 80 9.09 -14.49 0.43
N GLU A 81 10.17 -15.25 0.28
CA GLU A 81 11.53 -14.68 0.17
C GLU A 81 11.69 -13.79 -1.06
N GLN A 82 11.02 -14.13 -2.17
CA GLN A 82 11.04 -13.35 -3.41
C GLN A 82 10.19 -12.07 -3.27
N MET A 83 9.07 -12.12 -2.54
CA MET A 83 8.30 -10.93 -2.18
C MET A 83 9.13 -9.97 -1.32
N VAL A 84 9.89 -10.51 -0.35
CA VAL A 84 10.79 -9.70 0.46
C VAL A 84 11.88 -9.09 -0.41
N GLU A 85 12.50 -9.88 -1.29
CA GLU A 85 13.54 -9.43 -2.22
C GLU A 85 13.02 -8.34 -3.17
N GLU A 86 11.82 -8.50 -3.73
CA GLU A 86 11.15 -7.53 -4.58
C GLU A 86 10.97 -6.19 -3.85
N LEU A 87 10.26 -6.20 -2.72
CA LEU A 87 9.95 -4.97 -1.98
C LEU A 87 11.22 -4.31 -1.44
N MET A 88 12.21 -5.09 -1.00
CA MET A 88 13.51 -4.57 -0.59
C MET A 88 14.27 -3.93 -1.76
N THR A 89 14.23 -4.53 -2.95
CA THR A 89 14.88 -3.99 -4.14
C THR A 89 14.28 -2.65 -4.52
N ILE A 90 12.95 -2.54 -4.53
CA ILE A 90 12.21 -1.30 -4.81
C ILE A 90 12.65 -0.19 -3.85
N VAL A 91 12.55 -0.41 -2.52
CA VAL A 91 12.82 0.64 -1.54
C VAL A 91 14.31 1.02 -1.45
N ARG A 92 15.23 0.06 -1.66
CA ARG A 92 16.68 0.33 -1.64
C ARG A 92 17.14 1.19 -2.81
N LEU A 93 16.45 1.11 -3.93
CA LEU A 93 16.73 1.91 -5.12
C LEU A 93 15.91 3.21 -5.16
N GLY A 94 15.28 3.59 -4.04
CA GLY A 94 14.56 4.85 -3.89
C GLY A 94 13.13 4.84 -4.42
N GLY A 95 12.56 3.65 -4.65
CA GLY A 95 11.17 3.49 -5.06
C GLY A 95 10.21 3.27 -3.89
N CYS A 96 8.93 3.47 -4.17
CA CYS A 96 7.81 3.16 -3.30
C CYS A 96 6.86 2.23 -4.05
N ALA A 97 6.57 1.06 -3.46
CA ALA A 97 5.48 0.22 -3.93
C ALA A 97 4.16 0.83 -3.45
N VAL A 98 3.45 1.50 -4.36
CA VAL A 98 2.24 2.28 -4.06
C VAL A 98 1.07 1.35 -3.78
N ASP A 99 0.85 0.38 -4.66
CA ASP A 99 -0.23 -0.59 -4.60
C ASP A 99 0.23 -1.97 -5.04
N VAL A 100 -0.63 -2.96 -4.83
CA VAL A 100 -0.59 -4.27 -5.48
C VAL A 100 -1.94 -4.55 -6.10
N THR A 101 -1.92 -5.08 -7.31
CA THR A 101 -3.12 -5.36 -8.10
C THR A 101 -3.06 -6.79 -8.64
N VAL A 102 -4.14 -7.54 -8.50
CA VAL A 102 -4.29 -8.90 -9.05
C VAL A 102 -5.62 -9.03 -9.78
N GLU A 103 -5.68 -9.89 -10.80
CA GLU A 103 -6.90 -10.14 -11.55
C GLU A 103 -7.48 -11.52 -11.20
N HIS A 104 -8.71 -11.54 -10.68
CA HIS A 104 -9.44 -12.77 -10.41
C HIS A 104 -10.43 -13.07 -11.55
N PRO A 105 -10.45 -14.29 -12.10
CA PRO A 105 -11.23 -14.61 -13.31
C PRO A 105 -12.75 -14.42 -13.16
N VAL A 106 -13.26 -14.42 -11.92
CA VAL A 106 -14.69 -14.23 -11.63
C VAL A 106 -15.02 -12.82 -11.14
N TYR A 107 -14.12 -12.20 -10.38
CA TYR A 107 -14.42 -10.96 -9.64
C TYR A 107 -13.75 -9.73 -10.25
N GLY A 108 -12.90 -9.92 -11.26
CA GLY A 108 -12.11 -8.86 -11.86
C GLY A 108 -10.94 -8.46 -10.97
N GLU A 109 -10.64 -7.17 -10.98
CA GLU A 109 -9.45 -6.61 -10.34
C GLU A 109 -9.61 -6.44 -8.83
N PHE A 110 -8.64 -6.96 -8.07
CA PHE A 110 -8.43 -6.63 -6.67
C PHE A 110 -7.20 -5.74 -6.52
N LYS A 111 -7.43 -4.52 -6.03
CA LYS A 111 -6.39 -3.51 -5.79
C LYS A 111 -6.28 -3.18 -4.32
N ALA A 112 -5.07 -3.22 -3.78
CA ALA A 112 -4.77 -2.87 -2.39
C ALA A 112 -3.61 -1.87 -2.32
N MET A 113 -3.79 -0.78 -1.58
CA MET A 113 -2.73 0.21 -1.37
C MET A 113 -1.71 -0.33 -0.38
N LEU A 114 -0.43 -0.29 -0.74
CA LEU A 114 0.67 -0.72 0.12
C LEU A 114 1.37 0.48 0.76
N MET A 115 1.74 1.47 -0.04
CA MET A 115 2.54 2.64 0.36
C MET A 115 3.83 2.23 1.10
N VAL A 116 4.56 1.26 0.54
CA VAL A 116 5.81 0.74 1.11
C VAL A 116 6.99 1.45 0.46
N GLY A 117 7.56 2.42 1.17
CA GLY A 117 8.65 3.27 0.66
C GLY A 117 9.98 3.15 1.43
N THR A 118 10.03 2.38 2.51
CA THR A 118 11.26 2.20 3.31
C THR A 118 11.48 0.75 3.71
N GLU A 119 12.72 0.35 4.01
CA GLU A 119 13.00 -1.01 4.53
C GLU A 119 12.20 -1.33 5.81
N ARG A 120 11.93 -0.32 6.64
CA ARG A 120 11.13 -0.48 7.85
C ARG A 120 9.69 -0.83 7.51
N ASP A 121 9.13 -0.25 6.46
CA ASP A 121 7.78 -0.54 6.00
C ASP A 121 7.69 -1.95 5.42
N VAL A 122 8.71 -2.38 4.66
CA VAL A 122 8.80 -3.77 4.18
C VAL A 122 8.78 -4.76 5.34
N ARG A 123 9.66 -4.60 6.34
CA ARG A 123 9.72 -5.51 7.49
C ARG A 123 8.40 -5.55 8.25
N ARG A 124 7.74 -4.39 8.41
CA ARG A 124 6.43 -4.29 9.07
C ARG A 124 5.34 -5.00 8.27
N PHE A 125 5.33 -4.84 6.95
CA PHE A 125 4.36 -5.49 6.07
C PHE A 125 4.46 -7.01 6.15
N ILE A 126 5.68 -7.55 6.05
CA ILE A 126 5.95 -8.99 6.13
C ILE A 126 5.58 -9.55 7.50
N ALA A 127 5.93 -8.85 8.59
CA ALA A 127 5.53 -9.25 9.93
C ALA A 127 4.01 -9.34 10.08
N ARG A 128 3.26 -8.34 9.56
CA ARG A 128 1.79 -8.35 9.60
C ARG A 128 1.18 -9.49 8.80
N LEU A 129 1.73 -9.84 7.64
CA LEU A 129 1.26 -11.01 6.87
C LEU A 129 1.38 -12.30 7.70
N ARG A 130 2.56 -12.51 8.30
CA ARG A 130 2.82 -13.68 9.16
C ARG A 130 1.92 -13.73 10.39
N GLU A 131 1.77 -12.61 11.10
CA GLU A 131 0.94 -12.51 12.31
C GLU A 131 -0.54 -12.83 12.05
N ASN A 132 -1.07 -12.47 10.87
CA ASN A 132 -2.48 -12.68 10.54
C ASN A 132 -2.73 -14.02 9.84
N GLY A 133 -1.69 -14.85 9.65
CA GLY A 133 -1.79 -16.09 8.87
C GLY A 133 -2.30 -15.85 7.44
N ALA A 134 -2.14 -14.63 6.93
CA ALA A 134 -2.66 -14.21 5.64
C ALA A 134 -1.59 -14.44 4.58
N GLY A 135 -1.96 -15.10 3.48
CA GLY A 135 -1.13 -15.16 2.28
C GLY A 135 -1.09 -13.81 1.56
N PRO A 136 -0.06 -13.56 0.72
CA PRO A 136 -0.03 -12.40 -0.14
C PRO A 136 -1.17 -12.44 -1.16
N LEU A 137 -1.61 -11.27 -1.62
CA LEU A 137 -2.71 -11.18 -2.59
C LEU A 137 -2.37 -11.88 -3.92
N SER A 138 -1.09 -11.92 -4.29
CA SER A 138 -0.57 -12.62 -5.47
C SER A 138 -0.80 -14.14 -5.43
N ALA A 139 -1.06 -14.73 -4.27
CA ALA A 139 -1.38 -16.17 -4.16
C ALA A 139 -2.67 -16.53 -4.92
N ILE A 140 -3.59 -15.57 -5.10
CA ILE A 140 -4.85 -15.76 -5.83
C ILE A 140 -4.60 -16.07 -7.32
N THR A 141 -3.50 -15.59 -7.87
CA THR A 141 -3.16 -15.59 -9.29
C THR A 141 -1.91 -16.41 -9.59
N GLY A 142 -1.55 -17.37 -8.72
CA GLY A 142 -0.34 -18.18 -8.89
C GLY A 142 0.93 -17.32 -8.93
N GLY A 143 0.95 -16.26 -8.14
CA GLY A 143 2.08 -15.34 -8.00
C GLY A 143 2.08 -14.14 -8.96
N LEU A 144 1.19 -14.08 -9.96
CA LEU A 144 1.16 -12.99 -10.94
C LEU A 144 0.47 -11.74 -10.37
N HIS A 145 1.14 -10.59 -10.36
CA HIS A 145 0.58 -9.35 -9.83
C HIS A 145 1.21 -8.13 -10.48
N LEU A 146 0.51 -7.01 -10.39
CA LEU A 146 1.00 -5.71 -10.82
C LEU A 146 1.32 -4.85 -9.60
N HIS A 147 2.35 -4.02 -9.75
CA HIS A 147 2.66 -2.95 -8.82
C HIS A 147 2.72 -1.62 -9.56
N MET A 148 2.06 -0.60 -9.03
CA MET A 148 2.42 0.78 -9.30
C MET A 148 3.62 1.17 -8.44
N ILE A 149 4.74 1.50 -9.08
CA ILE A 149 5.93 2.00 -8.41
C ILE A 149 6.05 3.50 -8.63
N GLU A 150 6.31 4.25 -7.57
CA GLU A 150 6.63 5.67 -7.61
C GLU A 150 8.09 5.88 -7.17
N ALA A 151 8.83 6.77 -7.83
CA ALA A 151 10.20 7.11 -7.42
C ALA A 151 10.52 8.60 -7.63
N ASP A 152 11.70 9.04 -7.19
CA ASP A 152 12.13 10.43 -7.36
C ASP A 152 12.50 10.81 -8.80
N SER A 153 12.80 9.83 -9.65
CA SER A 153 13.17 10.04 -11.05
C SER A 153 12.87 8.81 -11.91
N GLU A 154 12.73 9.01 -13.23
CA GLU A 154 12.62 7.92 -14.21
C GLU A 154 13.85 7.00 -14.17
N GLU A 155 15.04 7.56 -13.95
CA GLU A 155 16.28 6.78 -13.84
C GLU A 155 16.24 5.81 -12.64
N ALA A 156 15.61 6.21 -11.53
CA ALA A 156 15.41 5.31 -10.40
C ALA A 156 14.44 4.17 -10.76
N LEU A 157 13.35 4.46 -11.48
CA LEU A 157 12.43 3.45 -11.99
C LEU A 157 13.13 2.47 -12.93
N ASP A 158 13.98 2.95 -13.84
CA ASP A 158 14.76 2.13 -14.76
C ASP A 158 15.70 1.17 -14.01
N LYS A 159 16.40 1.68 -12.98
CA LYS A 159 17.26 0.86 -12.12
C LYS A 159 16.48 -0.21 -11.36
N ILE A 160 15.30 0.13 -10.83
CA ILE A 160 14.42 -0.80 -10.13
C ILE A 160 14.00 -1.92 -11.07
N VAL A 161 13.49 -1.59 -12.26
CA VAL A 161 13.08 -2.58 -13.26
C VAL A 161 14.24 -3.49 -13.66
N ALA A 162 15.41 -2.92 -13.95
CA ALA A 162 16.58 -3.71 -14.33
C ALA A 162 17.00 -4.69 -13.23
N ALA A 163 16.94 -4.25 -11.96
CA ALA A 163 17.26 -5.11 -10.82
C ALA A 163 16.23 -6.24 -10.64
N LEU A 164 14.93 -5.93 -10.75
CA LEU A 164 13.86 -6.94 -10.65
C LEU A 164 13.89 -7.95 -11.82
N ALA A 165 14.23 -7.49 -13.02
CA ALA A 165 14.45 -8.37 -14.17
C ALA A 165 15.63 -9.33 -13.94
N LYS A 166 16.75 -8.80 -13.41
CA LYS A 166 17.93 -9.61 -13.08
C LYS A 166 17.65 -10.65 -11.98
N ALA A 167 16.77 -10.33 -11.04
CA ALA A 167 16.31 -11.25 -10.00
C ALA A 167 15.31 -12.31 -10.51
N GLY A 168 14.85 -12.21 -11.77
CA GLY A 168 13.86 -13.13 -12.34
C GLY A 168 12.44 -12.89 -11.84
N ILE A 169 12.16 -11.73 -11.24
CA ILE A 169 10.87 -11.38 -10.64
C ILE A 169 9.94 -10.69 -11.67
N LEU A 170 10.52 -9.86 -12.54
CA LEU A 170 9.79 -9.09 -13.55
C LEU A 170 9.36 -9.99 -14.73
N GLN A 171 8.10 -9.85 -15.17
CA GLN A 171 7.56 -10.52 -16.36
C GLN A 171 7.34 -9.56 -17.53
N MET A 172 6.73 -8.39 -17.29
CA MET A 172 6.44 -7.37 -18.32
C MET A 172 6.37 -5.97 -17.68
N GLN A 173 6.45 -4.91 -18.50
CA GLN A 173 6.27 -3.52 -18.06
C GLN A 173 5.08 -2.89 -18.81
N GLY A 174 4.33 -2.02 -18.13
CA GLY A 174 3.29 -1.19 -18.74
C GLY A 174 3.55 0.28 -18.45
N GLU A 175 3.35 1.14 -19.45
CA GLU A 175 3.30 2.59 -19.25
C GLU A 175 1.87 2.98 -18.83
N GLU A 176 1.72 3.74 -17.73
CA GLU A 176 0.47 4.46 -17.49
C GLU A 176 0.37 5.58 -18.55
N GLN A 177 -0.60 5.46 -19.46
CA GLN A 177 -0.97 6.53 -20.42
C GLN A 177 -1.82 7.60 -19.75
#